data_AF-A0A5N5X3Y0-F1
#
_entry.id   AF-A0A5N5X3Y0-F1
#
_cell.length_a   1.000
_cell.length_b   1.000
_cell.length_c   1.000
_cell.angle_alpha   90.00
_cell.angle_beta   90.00
_cell.angle_gamma   90.00
#
_symmetry.space_group_name_H-M   'P 1'
#
loop_
_entity.id
_entity.type
_entity.pdbx_description
1 polymer ?
#
loop_
_entity_poly.entity_id
_entity_poly.type
_entity_poly.pdbx_seq_one_letter_code
_entity_poly.pdbx_strand_id
1 'polypeptide(L)'
;MGKWRGGAALFLHACTAAEDPASDYVTARPLRTDIDSDAARMQTRAWLRECKEHKCCSALHQGSILPTRVNEVSPPGRQYARVLESKNLRGIYATLSYCWGKEAFLTLTNSNYVKLAQGLDEETLPPTVRAVIATTRTLSIPYLWVDALCIIQDSEEDKVREIAQMEEIYASSALTIVATTAESASKGFLYPRGTPGDSSYYPCPDPTQRLWQHVYQ
;
A
#
# COMPACT_ATOMS: atom_id res chain seq x y z
N MET A 1 -20.61 -4.86 49.78
CA MET A 1 -21.15 -3.80 48.89
C MET A 1 -20.19 -2.62 48.91
N GLY A 2 -19.42 -2.41 47.83
CA GLY A 2 -18.54 -1.26 47.67
C GLY A 2 -18.48 -0.92 46.19
N LYS A 3 -19.33 0.01 45.74
CA LYS A 3 -19.37 0.50 44.35
C LYS A 3 -18.18 1.44 44.14
N TRP A 4 -17.21 1.04 43.32
CA TRP A 4 -16.21 1.97 42.78
C TRP A 4 -16.93 2.93 41.82
N ARG A 5 -16.91 4.23 42.14
CA ARG A 5 -17.41 5.30 41.27
C ARG A 5 -16.38 5.52 40.16
N GLY A 6 -16.87 5.62 38.91
CA GLY A 6 -16.04 5.78 37.72
C GLY A 6 -15.06 6.95 37.86
N GLY A 7 -13.77 6.63 37.80
CA GLY A 7 -12.71 7.62 37.63
C GLY A 7 -12.64 8.04 36.17
N ALA A 8 -12.66 9.34 35.90
CA ALA A 8 -12.36 9.85 34.58
C ALA A 8 -10.85 9.66 34.32
N ALA A 9 -10.51 8.97 33.25
CA ALA A 9 -9.13 8.91 32.76
C ALA A 9 -8.86 10.15 31.90
N LEU A 10 -7.78 10.88 32.21
CA LEU A 10 -7.27 11.95 31.36
C LEU A 10 -6.21 11.35 30.45
N PHE A 11 -6.46 11.34 29.14
CA PHE A 11 -5.47 10.95 28.14
C PHE A 11 -4.79 12.21 27.60
N LEU A 12 -3.49 12.34 27.85
CA LEU A 12 -2.65 13.40 27.28
C LEU A 12 -1.94 12.84 26.05
N HIS A 13 -2.22 13.42 24.89
CA HIS A 13 -1.53 13.11 23.64
C HIS A 13 -0.55 14.24 23.33
N ALA A 14 0.75 13.99 23.52
CA ALA A 14 1.80 14.92 23.12
C ALA A 14 2.34 14.51 21.75
N CYS A 15 2.35 15.44 20.80
CA CYS A 15 3.04 15.29 19.52
C CYS A 15 3.74 16.61 19.18
N THR A 16 4.81 16.55 18.42
CA THR A 16 5.64 17.71 18.08
C THR A 16 5.95 17.73 16.59
N ALA A 17 6.05 18.92 16.00
CA ALA A 17 6.54 19.07 14.64
C ALA A 17 8.06 18.83 14.58
N ALA A 18 8.63 18.61 13.40
CA ALA A 18 10.07 18.36 13.26
C ALA A 18 10.92 19.60 13.60
N GLU A 19 10.32 20.78 13.47
CA GLU A 19 10.87 22.10 13.75
C GLU A 19 10.68 22.57 15.21
N ASP A 20 9.99 21.80 16.04
CA ASP A 20 9.74 22.14 17.45
C ASP A 20 10.95 21.76 18.32
N PRO A 21 11.44 22.62 19.23
CA PRO A 21 12.51 22.26 20.17
C PRO A 21 12.26 20.97 20.98
N ALA A 22 11.00 20.59 21.18
CA ALA A 22 10.60 19.36 21.84
C ALA A 22 10.63 18.11 20.92
N SER A 23 10.97 18.24 19.63
CA SER A 23 11.07 17.13 18.67
C SER A 23 12.08 16.06 19.05
N ASP A 24 13.07 16.44 19.85
CA ASP A 24 14.13 15.58 20.39
C ASP A 24 13.64 14.68 21.53
N TYR A 25 12.59 15.10 22.24
CA TYR A 25 12.06 14.41 23.41
C TYR A 25 10.73 13.70 23.14
N VAL A 26 9.92 14.26 22.24
CA VAL A 26 8.64 13.70 21.82
C VAL A 26 8.80 13.21 20.39
N THR A 27 8.76 11.89 20.19
CA THR A 27 8.91 11.27 18.85
C THR A 27 7.59 11.18 18.09
N ALA A 28 6.46 11.30 18.78
CA ALA A 28 5.14 11.32 18.14
C ALA A 28 5.00 12.57 17.27
N ARG A 29 4.57 12.37 16.02
CA ARG A 29 4.34 13.44 15.04
C ARG A 29 2.83 13.64 14.83
N PRO A 30 2.36 14.87 14.60
CA PRO A 30 0.96 15.11 14.25
C PRO A 30 0.54 14.25 13.05
N LEU A 31 -0.54 13.48 13.22
CA LEU A 31 -1.09 12.71 12.12
C LEU A 31 -1.76 13.66 11.14
N ARG A 32 -1.27 13.66 9.91
CA ARG A 32 -1.92 14.36 8.80
C ARG A 32 -3.29 13.71 8.53
N THR A 33 -4.38 14.47 8.61
CA THR A 33 -5.74 13.93 8.41
C THR A 33 -6.24 14.11 6.98
N ASP A 34 -5.67 15.04 6.23
CA ASP A 34 -5.91 15.32 4.82
C ASP A 34 -5.04 14.43 3.91
N ILE A 35 -5.39 13.14 3.79
CA ILE A 35 -4.54 12.12 3.11
C ILE A 35 -4.36 12.39 1.61
N ASP A 36 -5.36 12.95 0.93
CA ASP A 36 -5.32 13.17 -0.53
C ASP A 36 -4.88 14.58 -0.94
N SER A 37 -4.46 15.42 0.02
CA SER A 37 -4.04 16.79 -0.30
C SER A 37 -2.68 16.82 -1.01
N ASP A 38 -2.42 17.90 -1.74
CA ASP A 38 -1.10 18.10 -2.37
C ASP A 38 0.03 18.13 -1.34
N ALA A 39 -0.25 18.67 -0.15
CA ALA A 39 0.70 18.71 0.94
C ALA A 39 0.99 17.29 1.50
N ALA A 40 0.00 16.39 1.55
CA ALA A 40 0.22 14.99 1.89
C ALA A 40 1.08 14.29 0.83
N ARG A 41 0.76 14.48 -0.45
CA ARG A 41 1.52 13.90 -1.57
C ARG A 41 2.97 14.41 -1.59
N MET A 42 3.19 15.70 -1.31
CA MET A 42 4.52 16.28 -1.14
C MET A 42 5.28 15.65 0.03
N GLN A 43 4.61 15.47 1.17
CA GLN A 43 5.21 14.83 2.34
C GLN A 43 5.62 13.39 2.04
N THR A 44 4.76 12.59 1.41
CA THR A 44 5.08 11.21 1.03
C THR A 44 6.27 11.14 0.07
N ARG A 45 6.36 12.06 -0.91
CA ARG A 45 7.53 12.16 -1.80
C ARG A 45 8.81 12.51 -1.04
N ALA A 46 8.73 13.41 -0.06
CA ALA A 46 9.87 13.79 0.77
C ALA A 46 10.37 12.60 1.60
N TRP A 47 9.47 11.89 2.29
CA TRP A 47 9.80 10.68 3.05
C TRP A 47 10.39 9.57 2.17
N LEU A 48 9.83 9.36 0.97
CA LEU A 48 10.38 8.37 0.03
C LEU A 48 11.78 8.77 -0.45
N ARG A 49 12.06 10.07 -0.62
CA ARG A 49 13.40 10.55 -0.97
C ARG A 49 14.38 10.33 0.18
N GLU A 50 14.00 10.64 1.40
CA GLU A 50 14.81 10.40 2.60
C GLU A 50 15.10 8.90 2.78
N CYS A 51 14.09 8.05 2.61
CA CYS A 51 14.22 6.60 2.69
C CYS A 51 15.29 6.05 1.73
N LYS A 52 15.43 6.62 0.53
CA LYS A 52 16.45 6.21 -0.45
C LYS A 52 17.87 6.40 0.05
N GLU A 53 18.10 7.37 0.93
CA GLU A 53 19.41 7.68 1.50
C GLU A 53 19.75 6.76 2.69
N HIS A 54 18.79 5.99 3.21
CA HIS A 54 19.05 5.03 4.27
C HIS A 54 19.85 3.84 3.74
N LYS A 55 20.93 3.48 4.45
CA LYS A 55 21.76 2.31 4.10
C LYS A 55 20.94 1.02 3.97
N CYS A 56 19.98 0.81 4.89
CA CYS A 56 19.11 -0.38 4.90
C CYS A 56 18.08 -0.43 3.76
N CYS A 57 17.69 0.71 3.19
CA CYS A 57 16.63 0.79 2.17
C CYS A 57 17.17 1.04 0.76
N SER A 58 18.39 1.58 0.64
CA SER A 58 19.00 1.97 -0.64
C SER A 58 19.00 0.85 -1.68
N ALA A 59 19.17 -0.41 -1.28
CA ALA A 59 19.16 -1.57 -2.18
C ALA A 59 17.79 -1.79 -2.83
N LEU A 60 16.69 -1.62 -2.09
CA LEU A 60 15.32 -1.77 -2.60
C LEU A 60 14.98 -0.69 -3.63
N HIS A 61 15.63 0.47 -3.54
CA HIS A 61 15.45 1.59 -4.46
C HIS A 61 16.37 1.56 -5.69
N GLN A 62 17.29 0.59 -5.78
CA GLN A 62 18.11 0.35 -6.97
C GLN A 62 17.42 -0.59 -7.99
N GLY A 63 16.28 -1.16 -7.61
CA GLY A 63 15.51 -2.09 -8.43
C GLY A 63 15.82 -3.55 -8.11
N SER A 64 14.75 -4.32 -7.97
CA SER A 64 14.75 -5.75 -7.68
C SER A 64 14.24 -6.54 -8.88
N ILE A 65 14.36 -7.86 -8.84
CA ILE A 65 13.69 -8.72 -9.81
C ILE A 65 12.19 -8.55 -9.60
N LEU A 66 11.47 -8.23 -10.67
CA LEU A 66 10.03 -8.06 -10.60
C LEU A 66 9.35 -9.42 -10.37
N PRO A 67 8.23 -9.46 -9.61
CA PRO A 67 7.38 -10.65 -9.50
C PRO A 67 6.95 -11.18 -10.87
N THR A 68 6.44 -12.41 -10.96
CA THR A 68 6.00 -13.05 -12.22
C THR A 68 5.17 -12.10 -13.09
N ARG A 69 4.25 -11.36 -12.45
CA ARG A 69 3.41 -10.33 -13.07
C ARG A 69 3.36 -9.08 -12.22
N VAL A 70 3.32 -7.93 -12.88
CA VAL A 70 3.16 -6.61 -12.26
C VAL A 70 2.22 -5.75 -13.10
N ASN A 71 1.62 -4.74 -12.48
CA ASN A 71 0.87 -3.69 -13.16
C ASN A 71 1.86 -2.59 -13.54
N GLU A 72 2.12 -2.41 -14.82
CA GLU A 72 2.87 -1.26 -15.32
C GLU A 72 1.95 -0.04 -15.33
N VAL A 73 2.17 0.91 -14.43
CA VAL A 73 1.22 2.01 -14.18
C VAL A 73 1.38 3.17 -15.17
N SER A 74 2.56 3.34 -15.75
CA SER A 74 2.89 4.40 -16.71
C SER A 74 3.72 3.89 -17.88
N PRO A 75 3.15 3.07 -18.79
CA PRO A 75 3.88 2.57 -19.94
C PRO A 75 4.28 3.72 -20.88
N PRO A 76 5.52 3.75 -21.41
CA PRO A 76 5.90 4.72 -22.42
C PRO A 76 4.95 4.70 -23.62
N GLY A 77 4.37 5.86 -23.96
CA GLY A 77 3.45 6.00 -25.09
C GLY A 77 2.04 5.45 -24.87
N ARG A 78 1.63 5.13 -23.62
CA ARG A 78 0.27 4.71 -23.29
C ARG A 78 -0.32 5.54 -22.16
N GLN A 79 -1.64 5.73 -22.20
CA GLN A 79 -2.39 6.44 -21.16
C GLN A 79 -2.82 5.51 -20.01
N TYR A 80 -2.98 4.22 -20.28
CA TYR A 80 -3.57 3.26 -19.34
C TYR A 80 -2.52 2.34 -18.72
N ALA A 81 -2.75 1.95 -17.47
CA ALA A 81 -1.98 0.89 -16.83
C ALA A 81 -2.21 -0.46 -17.56
N ARG A 82 -1.34 -1.45 -17.37
CA ARG A 82 -1.55 -2.80 -17.91
C ARG A 82 -0.93 -3.87 -17.03
N VAL A 83 -1.42 -5.10 -17.15
CA VAL A 83 -0.74 -6.28 -16.60
C VAL A 83 0.45 -6.63 -17.49
N LEU A 84 1.62 -6.74 -16.90
CA LEU A 84 2.88 -7.08 -17.57
C LEU A 84 3.43 -8.36 -16.95
N GLU A 85 3.70 -9.36 -17.78
CA GLU A 85 4.53 -10.49 -17.38
C GLU A 85 5.99 -10.06 -17.35
N SER A 86 6.63 -10.16 -16.19
CA SER A 86 7.94 -9.56 -15.98
C SER A 86 9.06 -10.28 -16.72
N LYS A 87 9.00 -11.61 -16.86
CA LYS A 87 10.07 -12.42 -17.49
C LYS A 87 11.46 -12.10 -16.91
N ASN A 88 11.56 -11.96 -15.59
CA ASN A 88 12.79 -11.60 -14.85
C ASN A 88 13.33 -10.18 -15.15
N LEU A 89 12.48 -9.28 -15.63
CA LEU A 89 12.81 -7.86 -15.69
C LEU A 89 13.17 -7.33 -14.29
N ARG A 90 14.07 -6.36 -14.26
CA ARG A 90 14.42 -5.62 -13.05
C ARG A 90 13.74 -4.26 -13.05
N GLY A 91 13.24 -3.84 -11.90
CA GLY A 91 12.57 -2.56 -11.77
C GLY A 91 12.24 -2.22 -10.33
N ILE A 92 11.79 -0.99 -10.13
CA ILE A 92 11.28 -0.50 -8.85
C ILE A 92 9.77 -0.69 -8.86
N TYR A 93 9.23 -1.40 -7.87
CA TYR A 93 7.80 -1.60 -7.75
C TYR A 93 7.30 -1.32 -6.33
N ALA A 94 6.03 -0.95 -6.24
CA ALA A 94 5.29 -0.87 -5.00
C ALA A 94 4.35 -2.09 -4.84
N THR A 95 3.96 -2.40 -3.62
CA THR A 95 2.93 -3.41 -3.32
C THR A 95 1.72 -2.75 -2.67
N LEU A 96 0.52 -3.31 -2.87
CA LEU A 96 -0.69 -2.91 -2.15
C LEU A 96 -1.02 -3.96 -1.08
N SER A 97 -1.35 -3.51 0.13
CA SER A 97 -1.97 -4.31 1.19
C SER A 97 -3.34 -3.72 1.51
N TYR A 98 -4.40 -4.51 1.32
CA TYR A 98 -5.79 -4.04 1.47
C TYR A 98 -6.73 -5.19 1.79
N CYS A 99 -7.92 -4.86 2.30
CA CYS A 99 -9.00 -5.82 2.44
C CYS A 99 -9.78 -5.93 1.13
N TRP A 100 -9.96 -7.14 0.61
CA TRP A 100 -10.79 -7.37 -0.59
C TRP A 100 -12.27 -7.06 -0.29
N GLY A 101 -12.74 -7.48 0.88
CA GLY A 101 -14.16 -7.45 1.26
C GLY A 101 -14.96 -8.57 0.61
N LYS A 102 -16.30 -8.48 0.68
CA LYS A 102 -17.22 -9.54 0.21
C LYS A 102 -17.73 -9.33 -1.20
N GLU A 103 -17.50 -8.15 -1.77
CA GLU A 103 -18.02 -7.77 -3.08
C GLU A 103 -17.11 -8.32 -4.18
N ALA A 104 -17.72 -8.86 -5.23
CA ALA A 104 -16.96 -9.26 -6.41
C ALA A 104 -16.50 -8.03 -7.18
N PHE A 105 -15.25 -8.05 -7.65
CA PHE A 105 -14.68 -6.99 -8.47
C PHE A 105 -13.76 -7.57 -9.54
N LEU A 106 -13.23 -6.72 -10.42
CA LEU A 106 -12.33 -7.14 -11.48
C LEU A 106 -11.06 -7.77 -10.90
N THR A 107 -10.87 -9.06 -11.18
CA THR A 107 -9.65 -9.82 -10.87
C THR A 107 -9.05 -10.41 -12.15
N LEU A 108 -7.77 -10.77 -12.11
CA LEU A 108 -7.08 -11.43 -13.21
C LEU A 108 -7.54 -12.89 -13.31
N THR A 109 -7.97 -13.28 -14.51
CA THR A 109 -8.34 -14.65 -14.85
C THR A 109 -7.65 -15.06 -16.15
N ASN A 110 -7.59 -16.35 -16.45
CA ASN A 110 -7.07 -16.83 -17.73
C ASN A 110 -7.83 -16.22 -18.93
N SER A 111 -9.15 -16.07 -18.80
CA SER A 111 -10.01 -15.55 -19.86
C SER A 111 -9.82 -14.06 -20.15
N ASN A 112 -9.45 -13.25 -19.14
CA ASN A 112 -9.29 -11.81 -19.29
C ASN A 112 -7.82 -11.36 -19.38
N TYR A 113 -6.85 -12.25 -19.13
CA TYR A 113 -5.41 -11.95 -19.12
C TYR A 113 -4.95 -11.16 -20.35
N VAL A 114 -5.27 -11.64 -21.55
CA VAL A 114 -4.85 -10.99 -22.81
C VAL A 114 -5.39 -9.56 -22.92
N LYS A 115 -6.63 -9.34 -22.46
CA LYS A 115 -7.25 -8.01 -22.46
C LYS A 115 -6.55 -7.08 -21.46
N LEU A 116 -6.33 -7.54 -20.22
CA LEU A 116 -5.69 -6.74 -19.18
C LEU A 116 -4.21 -6.45 -19.48
N ALA A 117 -3.54 -7.31 -20.27
CA ALA A 117 -2.19 -7.07 -20.75
C ALA A 117 -2.10 -6.01 -21.87
N GLN A 118 -3.19 -5.79 -22.61
CA GLN A 118 -3.28 -4.70 -23.58
C GLN A 118 -3.53 -3.36 -22.89
N GLY A 119 -4.37 -3.36 -21.86
CA GLY A 119 -4.64 -2.20 -21.01
C GLY A 119 -5.71 -2.48 -19.95
N LEU A 120 -5.60 -1.79 -18.82
CA LEU A 120 -6.57 -1.76 -17.74
C LEU A 120 -7.54 -0.61 -17.96
N ASP A 121 -8.83 -0.93 -17.97
CA ASP A 121 -9.87 0.09 -17.88
C ASP A 121 -10.00 0.53 -16.42
N GLU A 122 -9.33 1.62 -16.06
CA GLU A 122 -9.25 2.10 -14.67
C GLU A 122 -10.62 2.48 -14.08
N GLU A 123 -11.61 2.76 -14.93
CA GLU A 123 -12.98 3.04 -14.48
C GLU A 123 -13.71 1.79 -13.98
N THR A 124 -13.29 0.61 -14.43
CA THR A 124 -13.83 -0.68 -13.98
C THR A 124 -13.14 -1.21 -12.73
N LEU A 125 -12.02 -0.60 -12.32
CA LEU A 125 -11.28 -1.01 -11.14
C LEU A 125 -11.97 -0.52 -9.86
N PRO A 126 -11.85 -1.30 -8.77
CA PRO A 126 -12.28 -0.83 -7.45
C PRO A 126 -11.63 0.50 -7.08
N PRO A 127 -12.34 1.40 -6.39
CA PRO A 127 -11.79 2.66 -5.92
C PRO A 127 -10.46 2.54 -5.17
N THR A 128 -10.25 1.51 -4.35
CA THR A 128 -8.96 1.28 -3.67
C THR A 128 -7.83 1.00 -4.66
N VAL A 129 -8.09 0.17 -5.67
CA VAL A 129 -7.10 -0.19 -6.70
C VAL A 129 -6.78 1.02 -7.58
N ARG A 130 -7.80 1.78 -7.98
CA ARG A 130 -7.64 3.03 -8.75
C ARG A 130 -6.82 4.07 -7.99
N ALA A 131 -7.13 4.26 -6.71
CA ALA A 131 -6.43 5.17 -5.83
C ALA A 131 -4.94 4.80 -5.68
N VAL A 132 -4.62 3.51 -5.53
CA VAL A 132 -3.23 3.07 -5.43
C VAL A 132 -2.47 3.26 -6.74
N ILE A 133 -3.09 3.04 -7.91
CA ILE A 133 -2.46 3.28 -9.21
C ILE A 133 -2.10 4.77 -9.34
N ALA A 134 -3.05 5.67 -9.05
CA ALA A 134 -2.81 7.11 -9.08
C ALA A 134 -1.73 7.55 -8.07
N THR A 135 -1.73 6.97 -6.87
CA THR A 135 -0.70 7.22 -5.85
C THR A 135 0.67 6.77 -6.35
N THR A 136 0.76 5.58 -6.94
CA THR A 136 2.01 5.01 -7.46
C THR A 136 2.59 5.88 -8.59
N ARG A 137 1.74 6.37 -9.49
CA ARG A 137 2.12 7.35 -10.53
C ARG A 137 2.68 8.63 -9.93
N THR A 138 2.02 9.16 -8.91
CA THR A 138 2.43 10.39 -8.20
C THR A 138 3.79 10.24 -7.51
N LEU A 139 4.14 9.02 -7.09
CA LEU A 139 5.43 8.68 -6.49
C LEU A 139 6.51 8.33 -7.53
N SER A 140 6.19 8.38 -8.83
CA SER A 140 7.11 8.05 -9.94
C SER A 140 7.68 6.64 -9.83
N ILE A 141 6.86 5.68 -9.38
CA ILE A 141 7.19 4.26 -9.36
C ILE A 141 6.55 3.60 -10.59
N PRO A 142 7.31 2.90 -11.44
CA PRO A 142 6.80 2.40 -12.73
C PRO A 142 5.91 1.18 -12.61
N TYR A 143 6.07 0.37 -11.56
CA TYR A 143 5.39 -0.91 -11.41
C TYR A 143 4.66 -1.01 -10.07
N LEU A 144 3.52 -1.70 -10.07
CA LEU A 144 2.69 -1.95 -8.90
C LEU A 144 2.28 -3.42 -8.86
N TRP A 145 2.41 -4.06 -7.71
CA TRP A 145 1.88 -5.40 -7.48
C TRP A 145 0.59 -5.32 -6.66
N VAL A 146 -0.49 -5.87 -7.23
CA VAL A 146 -1.80 -6.04 -6.60
C VAL A 146 -2.17 -7.50 -6.79
N ASP A 147 -2.33 -8.25 -5.71
CA ASP A 147 -2.68 -9.67 -5.71
C ASP A 147 -3.82 -10.02 -6.70
N ALA A 148 -4.93 -9.28 -6.66
CA ALA A 148 -6.11 -9.47 -7.49
C ALA A 148 -5.83 -9.28 -8.99
N LEU A 149 -4.81 -8.52 -9.36
CA LEU A 149 -4.46 -8.23 -10.76
C LEU A 149 -3.16 -8.91 -11.22
N CYS A 150 -2.37 -9.47 -10.30
CA CYS A 150 -1.09 -10.14 -10.59
C CYS A 150 -1.15 -11.66 -10.45
N ILE A 151 -2.16 -12.20 -9.76
CA ILE A 151 -2.37 -13.64 -9.56
C ILE A 151 -3.60 -14.06 -10.35
N ILE A 152 -3.49 -15.14 -11.12
CA ILE A 152 -4.59 -15.72 -11.90
C ILE A 152 -5.54 -16.45 -10.94
N GLN A 153 -6.66 -15.82 -10.61
CA GLN A 153 -7.54 -16.26 -9.51
C GLN A 153 -8.27 -17.58 -9.77
N ASP A 154 -8.47 -17.92 -11.05
CA ASP A 154 -9.10 -19.15 -11.52
C ASP A 154 -8.12 -20.30 -11.76
N SER A 155 -6.83 -20.15 -11.42
CA SER A 155 -5.84 -21.24 -11.42
C SER A 155 -5.30 -21.49 -10.02
N GLU A 156 -5.53 -22.70 -9.49
CA GLU A 156 -4.99 -23.09 -8.18
C GLU A 156 -3.47 -23.19 -8.20
N GLU A 157 -2.90 -23.69 -9.31
CA GLU A 157 -1.46 -23.81 -9.48
C GLU A 157 -0.78 -22.44 -9.43
N ASP A 158 -1.37 -21.45 -10.09
CA ASP A 158 -0.84 -20.08 -10.10
C ASP A 158 -0.97 -19.42 -8.73
N LYS A 159 -2.12 -19.56 -8.06
CA LYS A 159 -2.32 -19.06 -6.69
C LYS A 159 -1.32 -19.63 -5.71
N VAL A 160 -1.15 -20.95 -5.67
CA VAL A 160 -0.20 -21.60 -4.75
C VAL A 160 1.22 -21.08 -4.98
N ARG A 161 1.63 -20.95 -6.25
CA ARG A 161 2.96 -20.47 -6.63
C ARG A 161 3.21 -19.02 -6.24
N GLU A 162 2.24 -18.13 -6.47
CA GLU A 162 2.39 -16.70 -6.15
C GLU A 162 2.28 -16.44 -4.65
N ILE A 163 1.37 -17.12 -3.95
CA ILE A 163 1.24 -17.03 -2.49
C ILE A 163 2.53 -17.50 -1.80
N ALA A 164 3.16 -18.56 -2.29
CA ALA A 164 4.44 -19.04 -1.76
C ALA A 164 5.58 -18.00 -1.90
N GLN A 165 5.52 -17.12 -2.90
CA GLN A 165 6.49 -16.06 -3.14
C GLN A 165 6.12 -14.72 -2.49
N MET A 166 4.92 -14.60 -1.93
CA MET A 166 4.36 -13.34 -1.46
C MET A 166 5.27 -12.65 -0.43
N GLU A 167 5.87 -13.38 0.49
CA GLU A 167 6.85 -12.84 1.45
C GLU A 167 8.01 -12.11 0.74
N GLU A 168 8.61 -12.76 -0.27
CA GLU A 168 9.70 -12.17 -1.05
C GLU A 168 9.24 -11.00 -1.91
N ILE A 169 8.02 -11.07 -2.47
CA ILE A 169 7.40 -9.99 -3.26
C ILE A 169 7.21 -8.74 -2.39
N TYR A 170 6.75 -8.86 -1.15
CA TYR A 170 6.63 -7.70 -0.26
C TYR A 170 7.99 -7.23 0.24
N ALA A 171 8.90 -8.13 0.59
CA ALA A 171 10.23 -7.78 1.09
C ALA A 171 11.10 -7.08 0.03
N SER A 172 10.90 -7.39 -1.25
CA SER A 172 11.67 -6.83 -2.37
C SER A 172 11.04 -5.58 -2.99
N SER A 173 9.90 -5.11 -2.46
CA SER A 173 9.25 -3.89 -2.94
C SER A 173 9.91 -2.64 -2.38
N ALA A 174 9.87 -1.55 -3.14
CA ALA A 174 10.44 -0.28 -2.70
C ALA A 174 9.57 0.41 -1.64
N LEU A 175 8.26 0.14 -1.64
CA LEU A 175 7.33 0.54 -0.61
C LEU A 175 6.07 -0.32 -0.67
N THR A 176 5.40 -0.46 0.47
CA THR A 176 4.06 -1.05 0.57
C THR A 176 3.04 0.03 0.90
N ILE A 177 2.00 0.17 0.09
CA ILE A 177 0.84 1.04 0.36
C ILE A 177 -0.17 0.20 1.13
N VAL A 178 -0.54 0.64 2.33
CA VAL A 178 -1.48 -0.08 3.19
C VAL A 178 -2.79 0.71 3.28
N ALA A 179 -3.86 0.17 2.71
CA ALA A 179 -5.20 0.78 2.71
C ALA A 179 -5.99 0.38 3.96
N THR A 180 -5.48 0.74 5.15
CA THR A 180 -6.02 0.30 6.45
C THR A 180 -7.42 0.81 6.78
N THR A 181 -7.82 1.95 6.20
CA THR A 181 -9.12 2.57 6.47
C THR A 181 -10.25 1.95 5.64
N ALA A 182 -9.92 1.27 4.54
CA ALA A 182 -10.88 0.69 3.63
C ALA A 182 -11.30 -0.70 4.12
N GLU A 183 -12.58 -0.86 4.46
CA GLU A 183 -13.16 -2.17 4.82
C GLU A 183 -13.25 -3.13 3.62
N SER A 184 -13.18 -2.61 2.40
CA SER A 184 -13.17 -3.39 1.16
C SER A 184 -12.48 -2.65 0.01
N ALA A 185 -12.19 -3.37 -1.07
CA ALA A 185 -11.65 -2.82 -2.32
C ALA A 185 -12.53 -1.69 -2.89
N SER A 186 -13.84 -1.78 -2.65
CA SER A 186 -14.86 -0.88 -3.19
C SER A 186 -14.97 0.47 -2.50
N LYS A 187 -14.42 0.63 -1.28
CA LYS A 187 -14.59 1.86 -0.48
C LYS A 187 -13.59 2.97 -0.82
N GLY A 188 -12.40 2.61 -1.31
CA GLY A 188 -11.28 3.54 -1.41
C GLY A 188 -10.70 3.88 -0.03
N PHE A 189 -9.54 4.54 0.00
CA PHE A 189 -8.84 4.87 1.26
C PHE A 189 -8.39 6.34 1.36
N LEU A 190 -8.54 7.12 0.29
CA LEU A 190 -8.07 8.51 0.18
C LEU A 190 -9.13 9.54 0.60
N TYR A 191 -9.88 9.27 1.67
CA TYR A 191 -10.82 10.23 2.25
C TYR A 191 -10.24 10.91 3.50
N PRO A 192 -10.63 12.16 3.81
CA PRO A 192 -10.20 12.85 5.02
C PRO A 192 -10.52 12.04 6.27
N ARG A 193 -9.56 11.92 7.17
CA ARG A 193 -9.78 11.30 8.48
C ARG A 193 -10.38 12.29 9.45
N GLY A 194 -11.30 11.81 10.29
CA GLY A 194 -11.64 12.53 11.52
C GLY A 194 -10.40 12.73 12.39
N THR A 195 -10.43 13.73 13.27
CA THR A 195 -9.40 13.86 14.32
C THR A 195 -9.32 12.54 15.07
N PRO A 196 -8.11 12.00 15.36
CA PRO A 196 -7.99 10.75 16.11
C PRO A 196 -8.70 10.91 17.47
N GLY A 197 -9.90 10.34 17.59
CA GLY A 197 -10.64 10.28 18.86
C GLY A 197 -10.08 9.22 19.78
N ASP A 198 -9.44 8.21 19.20
CA ASP A 198 -8.68 7.16 19.87
C ASP A 198 -7.37 6.97 19.11
N SER A 199 -6.26 6.96 19.85
CA SER A 199 -4.96 6.55 19.32
C SER A 199 -5.08 5.12 18.82
N SER A 200 -5.21 4.93 17.51
CA SER A 200 -4.83 3.67 16.88
C SER A 200 -3.32 3.57 17.07
N TYR A 201 -2.91 2.84 18.10
CA TYR A 201 -1.52 2.44 18.24
C TYR A 201 -1.23 1.55 17.04
N TYR A 202 -0.53 2.09 16.05
CA TYR A 202 0.11 1.28 15.02
C TYR A 202 1.45 0.89 15.61
N PRO A 203 1.58 -0.30 16.24
CA PRO A 203 2.90 -0.78 16.59
C PRO A 203 3.73 -0.71 15.32
N CYS A 204 4.96 -0.22 15.43
CA CYS A 204 5.97 -0.47 14.41
C CYS A 204 5.85 -1.96 14.08
N PRO A 205 5.51 -2.35 12.84
CA PRO A 205 5.24 -3.74 12.54
C PRO A 205 6.46 -4.52 13.03
N ASP A 206 6.20 -5.45 13.94
CA ASP A 206 7.21 -6.38 14.37
C ASP A 206 7.81 -6.96 13.08
N PRO A 207 9.13 -6.95 12.87
CA PRO A 207 9.73 -7.56 11.68
C PRO A 207 9.34 -9.05 11.53
N THR A 208 8.75 -9.66 12.56
CA THR A 208 8.16 -11.01 12.53
C THR A 208 6.65 -11.05 12.22
N GLN A 209 5.91 -9.93 12.28
CA GLN A 209 4.52 -9.86 11.84
C GLN A 209 4.43 -9.78 10.31
N ARG A 210 3.95 -10.89 9.74
CA ARG A 210 3.79 -11.09 8.30
C ARG A 210 2.59 -10.29 7.79
N LEU A 211 2.83 -9.14 7.16
CA LEU A 211 1.79 -8.28 6.57
C LEU A 211 0.88 -9.04 5.57
N TRP A 212 1.36 -10.14 4.99
CA TRP A 212 0.63 -11.01 4.06
C TRP A 212 -0.41 -11.93 4.71
N GLN A 213 -0.37 -12.17 6.03
CA GLN A 213 -1.33 -13.09 6.68
C GLN A 213 -2.77 -12.53 6.74
N HIS A 214 -2.94 -11.21 6.59
CA HIS A 214 -4.25 -10.57 6.60
C HIS A 214 -4.94 -10.55 5.22
N VAL A 215 -4.26 -11.00 4.17
CA VAL A 215 -4.78 -10.96 2.79
C VAL A 215 -5.68 -12.18 2.46
N TYR A 216 -5.61 -13.26 3.26
CA TYR A 216 -6.32 -14.52 2.99
C TYR A 216 -7.18 -15.04 4.17
N GLN A 217 -7.63 -14.17 5.08
CA GLN A 217 -8.63 -14.53 6.11
C GLN A 217 -10.02 -14.05 5.75
#